data_AF-A0A372ZI17-F1
#
_entry.id   AF-A0A372ZI17-F1
#
_cell.length_a   1.000
_cell.length_b   1.000
_cell.length_c   1.000
_cell.angle_alpha   90.00
_cell.angle_beta   90.00
_cell.angle_gamma   90.00
#
_symmetry.space_group_name_H-M   'P 1'
#
loop_
_entity.id
_entity.type
_entity.pdbx_description
1 polymer ?
#
loop_
_entity_poly.entity_id
_entity_poly.type
_entity_poly.pdbx_seq_one_letter_code
_entity_poly.pdbx_strand_id
1 'polypeptide(L)'
;MRVREVTDDQLVPRPDHEAIQRWLTEEQESDPWGELAPEGMGAGHYQRLTLDLSSGELRFACWDWREPDAFPQTGPGGRSFLSLGWEVVPEVLVWTIWSGHRTSNGETPRPYLTAEQGNAIARAAAPTAQVLLDNLIEVPGTGEFDWSPEAANAAWDVYQLCQEDPQQRPRMRGVYASMAAAVEADPELVERRWADLDDAHLDEEAGHLTRMLGSTGWSAQHLPAALGIRLGDGEPFTVVGTRAWIYGYRAQMADGRTPMQLSTWWARSKRTSLVTPDDSEEHLVHLAAREQRAATEEGVLLVDPVEGLRAERARARARLVTGLRAELGPKRVDAKKRAKLAERAVRARLDQILLWEDPAHANFAQLGDSAGMSRQAVQARAARLKGGETPELIITCPRCHSQDTEEYAEPIRGTDDYAEAIRCLDCRAEWAHDPGADLACSRCGGSGRIGAGPSAVRVDGQWKTTPSCPCVRD
;
A
#
# COMPACT_ATOMS: atom_id res chain seq x y z
N MET A 1 -14.86 -7.65 33.85
CA MET A 1 -13.59 -6.91 33.69
C MET A 1 -12.54 -7.61 34.50
N ARG A 2 -11.43 -7.98 33.87
CA ARG A 2 -10.28 -8.60 34.55
C ARG A 2 -9.09 -7.66 34.45
N VAL A 3 -8.51 -7.29 35.58
CA VAL A 3 -7.24 -6.58 35.59
C VAL A 3 -6.12 -7.61 35.46
N ARG A 4 -5.30 -7.51 34.41
CA ARG A 4 -4.06 -8.28 34.31
C ARG A 4 -2.93 -7.45 34.88
N GLU A 5 -2.42 -7.89 36.02
CA GLU A 5 -1.28 -7.28 36.66
C GLU A 5 0.00 -7.58 35.87
N VAL A 6 0.85 -6.57 35.75
CA VAL A 6 2.18 -6.68 35.15
C VAL A 6 3.27 -6.52 36.21
N THR A 7 4.46 -7.04 35.94
CA THR A 7 5.66 -6.87 36.77
C THR A 7 6.69 -5.99 36.04
N ASP A 8 7.65 -5.40 36.77
CA ASP A 8 8.62 -4.47 36.15
C ASP A 8 9.48 -5.12 35.06
N ASP A 9 9.73 -6.43 35.12
CA ASP A 9 10.44 -7.21 34.09
C ASP A 9 9.62 -7.43 32.80
N GLN A 10 8.30 -7.22 32.86
CA GLN A 10 7.41 -7.27 31.71
C GLN A 10 7.24 -5.89 31.05
N LEU A 11 7.80 -4.84 31.65
CA LEU A 11 7.72 -3.48 31.14
C LEU A 11 9.03 -3.08 30.47
N VAL A 12 8.89 -2.22 29.46
CA VAL A 12 10.03 -1.51 28.88
C VAL A 12 10.70 -0.67 29.97
N PRO A 13 12.05 -0.58 30.01
CA PRO A 13 12.76 0.15 31.04
C PRO A 13 12.24 1.57 31.23
N ARG A 14 11.94 1.91 32.49
CA ARG A 14 11.48 3.25 32.86
C ARG A 14 12.57 4.27 32.52
N PRO A 15 12.23 5.41 31.91
CA PRO A 15 13.21 6.43 31.63
C PRO A 15 13.72 7.11 32.90
N ASP A 16 14.92 7.66 32.82
CA ASP A 16 15.47 8.53 33.88
C ASP A 16 14.75 9.89 33.82
N HIS A 17 13.97 10.18 34.87
CA HIS A 17 13.19 11.40 34.98
C HIS A 17 14.06 12.66 34.96
N GLU A 18 15.22 12.65 35.62
CA GLU A 18 16.12 13.81 35.65
C GLU A 18 16.82 14.03 34.30
N ALA A 19 17.15 12.95 33.59
CA ALA A 19 17.68 13.03 32.24
C ALA A 19 16.65 13.65 31.27
N ILE A 20 15.38 13.26 31.37
CA ILE A 20 14.31 13.79 30.52
C ILE A 20 13.98 15.23 30.85
N GLN A 21 13.92 15.61 32.13
CA GLN A 21 13.67 17.00 32.49
C GLN A 21 14.79 17.93 32.02
N ARG A 22 16.05 17.47 32.06
CA ARG A 22 17.18 18.19 31.45
C ARG A 22 17.02 18.30 29.94
N TRP A 23 16.76 17.19 29.25
CA TRP A 23 16.55 17.18 27.80
C TRP A 23 15.37 18.09 27.38
N LEU A 24 14.23 18.02 28.06
CA LEU A 24 13.08 18.90 27.82
C LEU A 24 13.43 20.37 28.05
N THR A 25 14.21 20.70 29.09
CA THR A 25 14.62 22.08 29.35
C THR A 25 15.58 22.59 28.28
N GLU A 26 16.46 21.73 27.76
CA GLU A 26 17.45 22.07 26.73
C GLU A 26 16.82 22.18 25.33
N GLU A 27 15.85 21.33 24.98
CA GLU A 27 15.23 21.24 23.64
C GLU A 27 13.96 22.09 23.47
N GLN A 28 13.22 22.38 24.55
CA GLN A 28 12.03 23.25 24.48
C GLN A 28 12.41 24.72 24.17
N GLU A 29 13.70 25.07 24.32
CA GLU A 29 14.27 26.34 23.84
C GLU A 29 14.55 26.36 22.32
N SER A 30 14.67 25.20 21.66
CA SER A 30 14.97 25.06 20.22
C SER A 30 13.76 24.77 19.32
N ASP A 31 12.70 24.12 19.83
CA ASP A 31 11.46 23.87 19.08
C ASP A 31 10.19 24.02 19.95
N PRO A 32 9.52 25.19 19.92
CA PRO A 32 8.35 25.45 20.75
C PRO A 32 7.07 24.73 20.29
N TRP A 33 7.08 24.05 19.14
CA TRP A 33 5.91 23.36 18.58
C TRP A 33 5.97 21.83 18.70
N GLY A 34 7.08 21.26 19.20
CA GLY A 34 7.11 19.92 19.77
C GLY A 34 6.95 18.76 18.78
N GLU A 35 7.55 18.85 17.59
CA GLU A 35 7.69 17.70 16.68
C GLU A 35 9.01 16.93 16.90
N LEU A 36 9.65 17.12 18.06
CA LEU A 36 10.91 16.48 18.41
C LEU A 36 10.77 14.97 18.51
N ALA A 37 11.63 14.26 17.77
CA ALA A 37 11.71 12.81 17.79
C ALA A 37 11.99 12.30 19.22
N PRO A 38 11.30 11.24 19.68
CA PRO A 38 11.36 10.75 21.07
C PRO A 38 12.69 10.12 21.51
N GLU A 39 13.79 10.27 20.74
CA GLU A 39 15.12 9.69 21.00
C GLU A 39 15.66 10.01 22.41
N GLY A 40 15.44 11.22 22.92
CA GLY A 40 15.84 11.62 24.28
C GLY A 40 14.90 11.17 25.40
N MET A 41 13.69 10.72 25.09
CA MET A 41 12.64 10.40 26.07
C MET A 41 12.72 8.95 26.59
N GLY A 42 13.51 8.09 25.94
CA GLY A 42 13.64 6.69 26.32
C GLY A 42 12.39 5.84 26.03
N ALA A 43 12.58 4.53 26.08
CA ALA A 43 11.61 3.56 25.57
C ALA A 43 10.37 3.38 26.48
N GLY A 44 10.45 3.71 27.76
CA GLY A 44 9.33 3.61 28.71
C GLY A 44 8.53 4.90 28.89
N HIS A 45 8.74 5.91 28.02
CA HIS A 45 8.13 7.24 28.17
C HIS A 45 6.61 7.20 28.12
N TYR A 46 6.05 6.49 27.12
CA TYR A 46 4.61 6.39 26.92
C TYR A 46 4.02 5.27 27.79
N GLN A 47 3.68 5.62 29.02
CA GLN A 47 2.93 4.77 29.93
C GLN A 47 1.43 4.83 29.61
N ARG A 48 0.72 3.71 29.70
CA ARG A 48 -0.69 3.63 29.26
C ARG A 48 -1.51 2.58 30.01
N LEU A 49 -2.82 2.77 30.02
CA LEU A 49 -3.78 1.70 30.24
C LEU A 49 -4.23 1.13 28.89
N THR A 50 -4.39 -0.17 28.81
CA THR A 50 -4.86 -0.89 27.63
C THR A 50 -6.02 -1.78 28.01
N LEU A 51 -7.16 -1.60 27.33
CA LEU A 51 -8.35 -2.44 27.45
C LEU A 51 -8.58 -3.19 26.15
N ASP A 52 -8.57 -4.52 26.22
CA ASP A 52 -9.00 -5.40 25.15
C ASP A 52 -10.51 -5.68 25.30
N LEU A 53 -11.30 -5.27 24.30
CA LEU A 53 -12.75 -5.41 24.32
C LEU A 53 -13.22 -6.86 24.17
N SER A 54 -12.44 -7.68 23.45
CA SER A 54 -12.79 -9.09 23.21
C SER A 54 -12.63 -9.94 24.46
N SER A 55 -11.60 -9.67 25.25
CA SER A 55 -11.28 -10.43 26.47
C SER A 55 -11.73 -9.73 27.75
N GLY A 56 -12.07 -8.45 27.69
CA GLY A 56 -12.35 -7.62 28.86
C GLY A 56 -11.15 -7.50 29.80
N GLU A 57 -9.93 -7.59 29.24
CA GLU A 57 -8.67 -7.48 29.97
C GLU A 57 -8.21 -6.02 30.00
N LEU A 58 -8.09 -5.45 31.19
CA LEU A 58 -7.48 -4.14 31.44
C LEU A 58 -6.08 -4.34 32.03
N ARG A 59 -5.08 -3.66 31.48
CA ARG A 59 -3.70 -3.74 31.99
C ARG A 59 -2.95 -2.42 31.89
N PHE A 60 -1.96 -2.26 32.74
CA PHE A 60 -0.92 -1.25 32.58
C PHE A 60 0.10 -1.73 31.54
N ALA A 61 0.60 -0.82 30.71
CA ALA A 61 1.63 -1.10 29.73
C ALA A 61 2.54 0.11 29.53
N CYS A 62 3.77 -0.14 29.10
CA CYS A 62 4.69 0.86 28.58
C CYS A 62 4.94 0.57 27.10
N TRP A 63 5.03 1.61 26.28
CA TRP A 63 5.25 1.45 24.85
C TRP A 63 6.64 1.91 24.43
N ASP A 64 7.40 1.02 23.79
CA ASP A 64 8.67 1.34 23.13
C ASP A 64 8.41 1.97 21.76
N TRP A 65 8.54 3.29 21.69
CA TRP A 65 8.34 4.05 20.46
C TRP A 65 9.37 3.73 19.36
N ARG A 66 10.46 3.05 19.69
CA ARG A 66 11.49 2.62 18.74
C ARG A 66 11.05 1.42 17.91
N GLU A 67 9.99 0.73 18.32
CA GLU A 67 9.42 -0.39 17.58
C GLU A 67 8.33 0.13 16.61
N PRO A 68 8.54 0.08 15.28
CA PRO A 68 7.64 0.67 14.29
C PRO A 68 6.23 0.07 14.32
N ASP A 69 6.11 -1.21 14.68
CA ASP A 69 4.83 -1.94 14.73
C ASP A 69 4.11 -1.82 16.08
N ALA A 70 4.73 -1.17 17.07
CA ALA A 70 4.17 -1.07 18.42
C ALA A 70 3.30 0.18 18.61
N PHE A 71 3.25 1.09 17.63
CA PHE A 71 2.32 2.22 17.55
C PHE A 71 0.96 1.68 17.06
N PRO A 72 -0.04 1.40 17.92
CA PRO A 72 -1.41 1.36 17.42
C PRO A 72 -1.65 2.72 16.76
N GLN A 73 -2.11 2.77 15.51
CA GLN A 73 -2.27 4.01 14.72
C GLN A 73 -3.14 5.10 15.40
N THR A 74 -3.65 4.84 16.60
CA THR A 74 -4.37 5.72 17.51
C THR A 74 -3.49 6.24 18.67
N GLY A 75 -2.19 6.46 18.44
CA GLY A 75 -1.30 7.02 19.47
C GLY A 75 -1.27 8.57 19.51
N PRO A 76 -0.61 9.13 20.54
CA PRO A 76 -0.61 10.56 20.82
C PRO A 76 0.19 11.28 19.73
N GLY A 77 -0.51 12.05 18.90
CA GLY A 77 0.03 12.74 17.73
C GLY A 77 -0.63 12.34 16.40
N GLY A 78 -1.32 11.19 16.32
CA GLY A 78 -1.98 10.71 15.09
C GLY A 78 -3.50 10.86 15.07
N ARG A 79 -4.15 10.76 16.25
CA ARG A 79 -5.53 11.17 16.55
C ARG A 79 -5.68 11.09 18.05
N SER A 80 -5.74 12.25 18.72
CA SER A 80 -5.92 12.33 20.16
C SER A 80 -7.18 11.57 20.60
N PHE A 81 -7.15 10.98 21.80
CA PHE A 81 -8.35 10.51 22.52
C PHE A 81 -9.46 11.59 22.60
N LEU A 82 -9.12 12.85 22.32
CA LEU A 82 -10.04 13.98 22.07
C LEU A 82 -11.01 13.76 20.89
N SER A 83 -10.89 12.67 20.14
CA SER A 83 -11.76 12.31 19.00
C SER A 83 -12.87 11.32 19.36
N LEU A 84 -13.11 11.04 20.66
CA LEU A 84 -14.16 10.14 21.13
C LEU A 84 -15.48 10.42 20.40
N GLY A 85 -15.99 9.41 19.69
CA GLY A 85 -17.22 9.45 18.91
C GLY A 85 -17.02 9.51 17.39
N TRP A 86 -15.90 10.04 16.89
CA TRP A 86 -15.72 10.24 15.43
C TRP A 86 -15.30 8.98 14.67
N GLU A 87 -14.84 7.95 15.38
CA GLU A 87 -14.22 6.76 14.81
C GLU A 87 -14.86 5.49 15.38
N VAL A 88 -14.77 4.40 14.61
CA VAL A 88 -15.15 3.05 15.03
C VAL A 88 -14.49 2.72 16.37
N VAL A 89 -15.23 2.10 17.28
CA VAL A 89 -14.67 1.64 18.56
C VAL A 89 -13.60 0.57 18.25
N PRO A 90 -12.32 0.82 18.54
CA PRO A 90 -11.28 -0.16 18.23
C PRO A 90 -11.38 -1.36 19.18
N GLU A 91 -10.95 -2.53 18.72
CA GLU A 91 -10.89 -3.76 19.55
C GLU A 91 -10.03 -3.59 20.81
N VAL A 92 -9.06 -2.66 20.76
CA VAL A 92 -8.18 -2.32 21.88
C VAL A 92 -8.22 -0.81 22.13
N LEU A 93 -8.74 -0.42 23.29
CA LEU A 93 -8.72 0.96 23.76
C LEU A 93 -7.45 1.26 24.55
N VAL A 94 -6.90 2.44 24.35
CA VAL A 94 -5.64 2.88 24.96
C VAL A 94 -5.79 4.27 25.56
N TRP A 95 -5.37 4.42 26.81
CA TRP A 95 -5.28 5.72 27.49
C TRP A 95 -3.84 5.98 27.91
N THR A 96 -3.22 7.01 27.34
CA THR A 96 -1.90 7.47 27.77
C THR A 96 -2.01 8.06 29.18
N ILE A 97 -1.09 7.65 30.05
CA ILE A 97 -0.92 8.21 31.37
C ILE A 97 0.06 9.37 31.23
N TRP A 98 -0.37 10.55 31.68
CA TRP A 98 0.51 11.72 31.71
C TRP A 98 1.54 11.55 32.83
N SER A 99 2.71 11.01 32.46
CA SER A 99 3.87 10.85 33.32
C SER A 99 5.10 11.45 32.66
N GLY A 100 5.93 12.16 33.42
CA GLY A 100 7.21 12.70 32.94
C GLY A 100 7.12 13.93 32.04
N HIS A 101 5.92 14.44 31.72
CA HIS A 101 5.73 15.70 30.98
C HIS A 101 5.59 16.90 31.92
N ARG A 102 6.18 18.04 31.53
CA ARG A 102 5.84 19.32 32.14
C ARG A 102 4.42 19.71 31.72
N THR A 103 3.60 19.95 32.71
CA THR A 103 2.27 20.52 32.59
C THR A 103 2.35 21.92 31.93
N SER A 104 1.32 22.35 31.21
CA SER A 104 1.26 23.68 30.60
C SER A 104 1.23 24.84 31.63
N ASN A 105 0.90 24.54 32.88
CA ASN A 105 0.87 25.47 34.01
C ASN A 105 2.18 25.44 34.85
N GLY A 106 3.19 24.66 34.45
CA GLY A 106 4.50 24.61 35.13
C GLY A 106 4.51 23.82 36.44
N GLU A 107 3.44 23.08 36.74
CA GLU A 107 3.39 22.13 37.85
C GLU A 107 4.36 20.95 37.64
N THR A 108 4.74 20.32 38.75
CA THR A 108 5.69 19.19 38.74
C THR A 108 5.05 17.98 38.05
N PRO A 109 5.70 17.38 37.03
CA PRO A 109 5.19 16.19 36.36
C PRO A 109 4.85 15.10 37.35
N ARG A 110 3.80 14.33 37.06
CA ARG A 110 3.63 13.02 37.68
C ARG A 110 4.89 12.18 37.34
N PRO A 111 5.56 11.55 38.33
CA PRO A 111 6.72 10.71 38.04
C PRO A 111 6.31 9.47 37.23
N TYR A 112 7.28 8.88 36.50
CA TYR A 112 7.07 7.60 35.83
C TYR A 112 6.70 6.50 36.83
N LEU A 113 5.64 5.79 36.53
CA LEU A 113 5.05 4.79 37.41
C LEU A 113 5.84 3.49 37.39
N THR A 114 5.96 2.83 38.54
CA THR A 114 6.32 1.40 38.62
C THR A 114 5.18 0.52 38.13
N ALA A 115 5.45 -0.77 37.87
CA ALA A 115 4.41 -1.74 37.59
C ALA A 115 3.33 -1.80 38.70
N GLU A 116 3.73 -1.75 39.97
CA GLU A 116 2.81 -1.73 41.11
C GLU A 116 1.87 -0.51 41.08
N GLN A 117 2.42 0.68 40.83
CA GLN A 117 1.65 1.92 40.74
C GLN A 117 0.73 1.92 39.52
N GLY A 118 1.22 1.46 38.36
CA GLY A 118 0.40 1.28 37.16
C GLY A 118 -0.75 0.29 37.36
N ASN A 119 -0.48 -0.86 37.99
CA ASN A 119 -1.51 -1.84 38.36
C ASN A 119 -2.54 -1.25 39.33
N ALA A 120 -2.14 -0.38 40.25
CA ALA A 120 -3.07 0.31 41.15
C ALA A 120 -4.05 1.22 40.39
N ILE A 121 -3.58 1.94 39.36
CA ILE A 121 -4.46 2.73 38.48
C ILE A 121 -5.37 1.81 37.69
N ALA A 122 -4.86 0.72 37.11
CA ALA A 122 -5.67 -0.24 36.37
C ALA A 122 -6.80 -0.82 37.26
N ARG A 123 -6.52 -1.14 38.52
CA ARG A 123 -7.54 -1.57 39.49
C ARG A 123 -8.56 -0.47 39.79
N ALA A 124 -8.12 0.78 39.93
CA ALA A 124 -9.02 1.92 40.15
C ALA A 124 -9.91 2.21 38.93
N ALA A 125 -9.39 2.03 37.72
CA ALA A 125 -10.12 2.24 36.47
C ALA A 125 -11.05 1.08 36.10
N ALA A 126 -10.84 -0.12 36.64
CA ALA A 126 -11.58 -1.32 36.27
C ALA A 126 -13.11 -1.21 36.39
N PRO A 127 -13.69 -0.62 37.46
CA PRO A 127 -15.14 -0.42 37.54
C PRO A 127 -15.68 0.47 36.42
N THR A 128 -14.99 1.58 36.13
CA THR A 128 -15.38 2.51 35.06
C THR A 128 -15.21 1.87 33.68
N ALA A 129 -14.13 1.12 33.47
CA ALA A 129 -13.92 0.37 32.24
C ALA A 129 -14.99 -0.72 32.05
N GLN A 130 -15.53 -1.31 33.13
CA GLN A 130 -16.66 -2.22 33.04
C GLN A 130 -17.93 -1.48 32.59
N VAL A 131 -18.22 -0.29 33.14
CA VAL A 131 -19.33 0.55 32.68
C VAL A 131 -19.18 0.88 31.20
N LEU A 132 -17.97 1.18 30.75
CA LEU A 132 -17.68 1.39 29.32
C LEU A 132 -18.13 0.16 28.50
N LEU A 133 -17.62 -1.03 28.82
CA LEU A 133 -17.94 -2.26 28.09
C LEU A 133 -19.44 -2.57 28.08
N ASP A 134 -20.09 -2.44 29.24
CA ASP A 134 -21.51 -2.78 29.42
C ASP A 134 -22.43 -1.85 28.62
N ASN A 135 -21.94 -0.68 28.23
CA ASN A 135 -22.72 0.33 27.52
C ASN A 135 -22.27 0.53 26.07
N LEU A 136 -21.31 -0.24 25.55
CA LEU A 136 -21.04 -0.24 24.12
C LEU A 136 -22.26 -0.79 23.35
N ILE A 137 -22.53 -0.21 22.18
CA ILE A 137 -23.67 -0.60 21.35
C ILE A 137 -23.17 -1.47 20.21
N GLU A 138 -23.73 -2.66 20.02
CA GLU A 138 -23.41 -3.48 18.85
C GLU A 138 -23.83 -2.79 17.56
N VAL A 139 -22.97 -2.81 16.55
CA VAL A 139 -23.30 -2.37 15.20
C VAL A 139 -23.93 -3.54 14.44
N PRO A 140 -25.20 -3.44 14.01
CA PRO A 140 -25.90 -4.57 13.39
C PRO A 140 -25.19 -5.13 12.17
N GLY A 141 -24.87 -6.43 12.21
CA GLY A 141 -24.32 -7.16 11.07
C GLY A 141 -22.80 -7.06 10.88
N THR A 142 -22.06 -6.33 11.73
CA THR A 142 -20.59 -6.21 11.61
C THR A 142 -19.82 -6.99 12.68
N GLY A 143 -20.45 -7.28 13.83
CA GLY A 143 -19.74 -7.86 14.98
C GLY A 143 -18.85 -6.87 15.73
N GLU A 144 -18.96 -5.58 15.39
CA GLU A 144 -18.21 -4.48 15.99
C GLU A 144 -19.11 -3.64 16.90
N PHE A 145 -18.49 -2.70 17.62
CA PHE A 145 -19.18 -1.82 18.56
C PHE A 145 -19.15 -0.35 18.13
N ASP A 146 -20.10 0.41 18.66
CA ASP A 146 -20.19 1.87 18.60
C ASP A 146 -20.39 2.45 20.01
N TRP A 147 -20.19 3.75 20.12
CA TRP A 147 -20.27 4.50 21.37
C TRP A 147 -21.72 4.77 21.77
N SER A 148 -22.06 4.55 23.05
CA SER A 148 -23.20 5.20 23.70
C SER A 148 -22.73 6.44 24.47
N PRO A 149 -23.65 7.35 24.87
CA PRO A 149 -23.33 8.44 25.79
C PRO A 149 -22.69 7.95 27.09
N GLU A 150 -23.18 6.85 27.66
CA GLU A 150 -22.69 6.25 28.90
C GLU A 150 -21.28 5.68 28.71
N ALA A 151 -21.02 4.97 27.61
CA ALA A 151 -19.70 4.44 27.29
C ALA A 151 -18.68 5.56 27.03
N ALA A 152 -19.07 6.61 26.29
CA ALA A 152 -18.22 7.78 26.05
C ALA A 152 -17.86 8.51 27.35
N ASN A 153 -18.83 8.68 28.26
CA ASN A 153 -18.60 9.25 29.58
C ASN A 153 -17.66 8.38 30.44
N ALA A 154 -17.87 7.06 30.44
CA ALA A 154 -17.00 6.14 31.17
C ALA A 154 -15.56 6.15 30.61
N ALA A 155 -15.40 6.26 29.29
CA ALA A 155 -14.09 6.40 28.65
C ALA A 155 -13.36 7.68 29.09
N TRP A 156 -14.10 8.79 29.25
CA TRP A 156 -13.57 10.03 29.83
C TRP A 156 -13.20 9.89 31.31
N ASP A 157 -14.01 9.17 32.08
CA ASP A 157 -13.71 8.95 33.50
C ASP A 157 -12.45 8.06 33.67
N VAL A 158 -12.20 7.11 32.76
CA VAL A 158 -10.91 6.39 32.70
C VAL A 158 -9.77 7.33 32.31
N TYR A 159 -9.96 8.16 31.28
CA TYR A 159 -8.97 9.15 30.86
C TYR A 159 -8.58 10.09 32.00
N GLN A 160 -9.55 10.50 32.84
CA GLN A 160 -9.32 11.34 34.01
C GLN A 160 -8.41 10.71 35.05
N LEU A 161 -8.50 9.40 35.26
CA LEU A 161 -7.58 8.66 36.14
C LEU A 161 -6.15 8.61 35.61
N CYS A 162 -5.98 8.79 34.30
CA CYS A 162 -4.69 8.84 33.62
C CYS A 162 -4.05 10.24 33.60
N GLN A 163 -4.76 11.29 34.03
CA GLN A 163 -4.26 12.67 34.06
C GLN A 163 -3.30 12.94 35.23
N GLU A 164 -2.65 14.10 35.17
CA GLU A 164 -1.67 14.62 36.15
C GLU A 164 -2.33 14.88 37.51
N ASP A 165 -3.50 15.52 37.50
CA ASP A 165 -4.36 15.74 38.67
C ASP A 165 -5.74 15.09 38.44
N PRO A 166 -5.96 13.86 38.95
CA PRO A 166 -7.26 13.18 38.83
C PRO A 166 -8.42 13.92 39.49
N GLN A 167 -8.14 14.91 40.37
CA GLN A 167 -9.16 15.72 41.05
C GLN A 167 -9.56 16.96 40.23
N GLN A 168 -8.72 17.39 39.29
CA GLN A 168 -9.09 18.44 38.34
C GLN A 168 -10.03 17.89 37.29
N ARG A 169 -11.23 18.49 37.19
CA ARG A 169 -12.12 18.20 36.06
C ARG A 169 -11.43 18.59 34.76
N PRO A 170 -11.55 17.79 33.69
CA PRO A 170 -10.96 18.16 32.43
C PRO A 170 -11.68 19.40 31.93
N ARG A 171 -10.94 20.39 31.43
CA ARG A 171 -11.53 21.63 30.89
C ARG A 171 -12.48 21.38 29.72
N MET A 172 -12.48 20.20 29.11
CA MET A 172 -13.26 19.84 27.91
C MET A 172 -14.03 18.51 28.04
N ARG A 173 -14.71 18.24 29.17
CA ARG A 173 -15.67 17.13 29.17
C ARG A 173 -16.83 17.50 28.24
N GLY A 174 -17.05 16.70 27.20
CA GLY A 174 -18.18 16.91 26.29
C GLY A 174 -19.51 16.42 26.86
N VAL A 175 -20.59 17.02 26.37
CA VAL A 175 -21.95 16.51 26.55
C VAL A 175 -22.27 15.58 25.37
N TYR A 176 -22.62 14.34 25.71
CA TYR A 176 -22.91 13.30 24.73
C TYR A 176 -24.41 13.05 24.64
N ALA A 177 -24.92 12.96 23.42
CA ALA A 177 -26.27 12.48 23.12
C ALA A 177 -26.22 11.29 22.17
N SER A 178 -27.19 10.39 22.25
CA SER A 178 -27.27 9.28 21.29
C SER A 178 -27.85 9.76 19.96
N MET A 179 -27.42 9.13 18.86
CA MET A 179 -28.03 9.37 17.54
C MET A 179 -29.53 9.07 17.54
N ALA A 180 -29.97 8.08 18.33
CA ALA A 180 -31.39 7.79 18.51
C ALA A 180 -32.18 8.99 19.06
N ALA A 181 -31.67 9.63 20.11
CA ALA A 181 -32.29 10.84 20.67
C ALA A 181 -32.22 12.01 19.68
N ALA A 182 -31.12 12.16 18.95
CA ALA A 182 -30.98 13.19 17.93
C ALA A 182 -32.04 13.04 16.83
N VAL A 183 -32.27 11.83 16.33
CA VAL A 183 -33.30 11.56 15.31
C VAL A 183 -34.72 11.71 15.85
N GLU A 184 -34.96 11.38 17.12
CA GLU A 184 -36.27 11.62 17.75
C GLU A 184 -36.57 13.13 17.83
N ALA A 185 -35.56 13.94 18.15
CA ALA A 185 -35.67 15.39 18.21
C ALA A 185 -35.76 16.05 16.83
N ASP A 186 -35.09 15.48 15.82
CA ASP A 186 -35.10 15.94 14.43
C ASP A 186 -35.15 14.76 13.44
N PRO A 187 -36.36 14.32 13.05
CA PRO A 187 -36.53 13.22 12.09
C PRO A 187 -36.01 13.54 10.67
N GLU A 188 -35.80 14.81 10.32
CA GLU A 188 -35.27 15.21 9.01
C GLU A 188 -33.79 14.87 8.85
N LEU A 189 -33.09 14.55 9.94
CA LEU A 189 -31.74 14.01 9.90
C LEU A 189 -31.65 12.69 9.13
N VAL A 190 -32.76 11.92 9.03
CA VAL A 190 -32.73 10.58 8.42
C VAL A 190 -32.80 10.67 6.91
N GLU A 191 -31.73 10.23 6.25
CA GLU A 191 -31.72 10.10 4.80
C GLU A 191 -32.10 8.70 4.33
N ARG A 192 -33.10 8.61 3.44
CA ARG A 192 -33.54 7.31 2.89
C ARG A 192 -32.44 6.55 2.19
N ARG A 193 -31.49 7.25 1.56
CA ARG A 193 -30.39 6.63 0.80
C ARG A 193 -29.51 5.71 1.64
N TRP A 194 -29.44 5.91 2.96
CA TRP A 194 -28.64 5.05 3.85
C TRP A 194 -29.07 3.58 3.85
N ALA A 195 -30.33 3.29 3.49
CA ALA A 195 -30.81 1.92 3.36
C ALA A 195 -30.13 1.16 2.19
N ASP A 196 -29.65 1.87 1.18
CA ASP A 196 -29.14 1.29 -0.06
C ASP A 196 -27.60 1.29 -0.13
N LEU A 197 -26.93 2.05 0.76
CA LEU A 197 -25.48 2.18 0.80
C LEU A 197 -24.78 0.89 1.24
N ASP A 198 -23.62 0.63 0.66
CA ASP A 198 -22.70 -0.40 1.15
C ASP A 198 -22.04 0.01 2.48
N ASP A 199 -21.31 -0.93 3.10
CA ASP A 199 -20.75 -0.73 4.44
C ASP A 199 -19.68 0.38 4.46
N ALA A 200 -18.89 0.50 3.39
CA ALA A 200 -17.84 1.51 3.32
C ALA A 200 -18.44 2.92 3.25
N HIS A 201 -19.43 3.13 2.37
CA HIS A 201 -20.11 4.42 2.27
C HIS A 201 -20.93 4.72 3.53
N LEU A 202 -21.53 3.72 4.19
CA LEU A 202 -22.20 3.92 5.46
C LEU A 202 -21.23 4.35 6.57
N ASP A 203 -20.05 3.75 6.63
CA ASP A 203 -19.03 4.12 7.62
C ASP A 203 -18.51 5.55 7.37
N GLU A 204 -18.36 5.95 6.11
CA GLU A 204 -18.04 7.33 5.73
C GLU A 204 -19.13 8.33 6.15
N GLU A 205 -20.40 8.01 5.88
CA GLU A 205 -21.54 8.84 6.28
C GLU A 205 -21.67 8.94 7.80
N ALA A 206 -21.50 7.82 8.53
CA ALA A 206 -21.50 7.83 9.99
C ALA A 206 -20.39 8.72 10.55
N GLY A 207 -19.16 8.61 10.02
CA GLY A 207 -18.04 9.46 10.40
C GLY A 207 -18.22 10.93 10.02
N HIS A 208 -18.92 11.22 8.91
CA HIS A 208 -19.29 12.58 8.53
C HIS A 208 -20.31 13.17 9.51
N LEU A 209 -21.39 12.44 9.78
CA LEU A 209 -22.46 12.88 10.68
C LEU A 209 -21.95 13.11 12.10
N THR A 210 -21.16 12.20 12.66
CA THR A 210 -20.64 12.39 14.02
C THR A 210 -19.72 13.61 14.12
N ARG A 211 -18.97 13.93 13.06
CA ARG A 211 -18.15 15.15 13.02
C ARG A 211 -18.97 16.42 12.84
N MET A 212 -20.11 16.36 12.16
CA MET A 212 -20.93 17.54 11.83
C MET A 212 -22.02 17.83 12.86
N LEU A 213 -22.59 16.80 13.48
CA LEU A 213 -23.66 16.93 14.46
C LEU A 213 -23.09 17.46 15.79
N GLY A 214 -23.46 18.68 16.14
CA GLY A 214 -23.10 19.29 17.41
C GLY A 214 -21.82 20.13 17.42
N SER A 215 -21.04 20.11 16.34
CA SER A 215 -19.75 20.81 16.26
C SER A 215 -19.80 22.13 15.50
N THR A 216 -20.67 22.25 14.48
CA THR A 216 -20.71 23.42 13.58
C THR A 216 -22.11 23.77 13.12
N GLY A 217 -22.30 25.03 12.73
CA GLY A 217 -23.50 25.49 12.02
C GLY A 217 -24.80 25.37 12.82
N TRP A 218 -25.86 24.95 12.13
CA TRP A 218 -27.22 24.86 12.69
C TRP A 218 -27.33 23.80 13.79
N SER A 219 -26.73 22.62 13.60
CA SER A 219 -26.84 21.49 14.54
C SER A 219 -26.23 21.78 15.91
N ALA A 220 -25.15 22.57 15.97
CA ALA A 220 -24.47 22.95 17.21
C ALA A 220 -25.33 23.78 18.17
N GLN A 221 -26.30 24.53 17.64
CA GLN A 221 -27.17 25.40 18.45
C GLN A 221 -28.56 24.80 18.67
N HIS A 222 -29.09 24.11 17.66
CA HIS A 222 -30.48 23.67 17.66
C HIS A 222 -30.66 22.30 18.31
N LEU A 223 -29.75 21.37 18.03
CA LEU A 223 -29.90 19.99 18.50
C LEU A 223 -29.80 19.86 20.04
N PRO A 224 -28.84 20.50 20.74
CA PRO A 224 -28.83 20.51 22.19
C PRO A 224 -30.13 21.10 22.78
N ALA A 225 -30.61 22.22 22.23
CA ALA A 225 -31.83 22.87 22.69
C ALA A 225 -33.07 21.98 22.48
N ALA A 226 -33.19 21.31 21.33
CA ALA A 226 -34.26 20.37 21.04
C ALA A 226 -34.25 19.16 21.98
N LEU A 227 -33.06 18.74 22.42
CA LEU A 227 -32.86 17.68 23.42
C LEU A 227 -33.03 18.17 24.87
N GLY A 228 -33.34 19.45 25.09
CA GLY A 228 -33.45 20.04 26.43
C GLY A 228 -32.11 20.17 27.17
N ILE A 229 -30.99 20.08 26.45
CA ILE A 229 -29.63 20.18 26.98
C ILE A 229 -29.22 21.65 27.00
N ARG A 230 -28.77 22.12 28.16
CA ARG A 230 -28.15 23.45 28.31
C ARG A 230 -26.65 23.28 28.37
N LEU A 231 -25.97 23.69 27.31
CA LEU A 231 -24.51 23.70 27.25
C LEU A 231 -23.96 24.90 28.01
N GLY A 232 -22.88 24.69 28.77
CA GLY A 232 -22.08 25.77 29.33
C GLY A 232 -21.24 26.49 28.27
N ASP A 233 -20.66 27.65 28.64
CA ASP A 233 -19.75 28.39 27.78
C ASP A 233 -18.55 27.51 27.39
N GLY A 234 -18.42 27.21 26.10
CA GLY A 234 -17.33 26.40 25.56
C GLY A 234 -17.45 24.89 25.79
N GLU A 235 -18.58 24.40 26.30
CA GLU A 235 -18.81 22.96 26.49
C GLU A 235 -19.12 22.27 25.15
N PRO A 236 -18.30 21.31 24.70
CA PRO A 236 -18.54 20.66 23.41
C PRO A 236 -19.73 19.70 23.50
N PHE A 237 -20.53 19.65 22.43
CA PHE A 237 -21.62 18.70 22.27
C PHE A 237 -21.31 17.71 21.15
N THR A 238 -21.57 16.44 21.37
CA THR A 238 -21.28 15.39 20.39
C THR A 238 -22.38 14.34 20.38
N VAL A 239 -22.81 13.98 19.17
CA VAL A 239 -23.72 12.85 18.96
C VAL A 239 -22.91 11.59 18.74
N VAL A 240 -23.23 10.53 19.47
CA VAL A 240 -22.56 9.22 19.41
C VAL A 240 -23.54 8.10 19.09
N GLY A 241 -23.04 6.94 18.69
CA GLY A 241 -23.89 5.80 18.30
C GLY A 241 -24.44 5.94 16.88
N THR A 242 -23.86 6.84 16.08
CA THR A 242 -24.29 7.15 14.72
C THR A 242 -24.18 5.95 13.81
N ARG A 243 -23.08 5.19 13.91
CA ARG A 243 -22.84 4.02 13.06
C ARG A 243 -23.81 2.90 13.42
N ALA A 244 -23.95 2.58 14.71
CA ALA A 244 -24.92 1.59 15.17
C ALA A 244 -26.35 1.96 14.74
N TRP A 245 -26.72 3.24 14.85
CA TRP A 245 -28.04 3.72 14.46
C TRP A 245 -28.29 3.59 12.95
N ILE A 246 -27.36 4.01 12.09
CA ILE A 246 -27.56 3.97 10.63
C ILE A 246 -27.59 2.52 10.12
N TYR A 247 -26.74 1.64 10.65
CA TYR A 247 -26.80 0.21 10.33
C TYR A 247 -28.11 -0.41 10.82
N GLY A 248 -28.60 -0.01 12.00
CA GLY A 248 -29.92 -0.39 12.51
C GLY A 248 -31.06 0.09 11.61
N TYR A 249 -30.99 1.33 11.12
CA TYR A 249 -31.94 1.88 10.16
C TYR A 249 -31.95 1.08 8.85
N ARG A 250 -30.78 0.75 8.29
CA ARG A 250 -30.67 -0.10 7.10
C ARG A 250 -31.26 -1.50 7.35
N ALA A 251 -30.96 -2.11 8.49
CA ALA A 251 -31.52 -3.41 8.86
C ALA A 251 -33.06 -3.35 8.99
N GLN A 252 -33.60 -2.27 9.55
CA GLN A 252 -35.04 -2.03 9.63
C GLN A 252 -35.66 -1.89 8.22
N MET A 253 -35.04 -1.11 7.34
CA MET A 253 -35.53 -0.92 5.97
C MET A 253 -35.42 -2.19 5.11
N ALA A 254 -34.55 -3.12 5.48
CA ALA A 254 -34.46 -4.41 4.83
C ALA A 254 -35.65 -5.34 5.13
N ASP A 255 -36.52 -5.00 6.08
CA ASP A 255 -37.78 -5.70 6.37
C ASP A 255 -37.58 -7.21 6.59
N GLY A 256 -36.70 -7.55 7.54
CA GLY A 256 -36.38 -8.93 7.91
C GLY A 256 -35.42 -9.65 6.95
N ARG A 257 -35.03 -9.02 5.84
CA ARG A 257 -33.94 -9.51 4.98
C ARG A 257 -32.59 -9.08 5.54
N THR A 258 -31.55 -9.86 5.29
CA THR A 258 -30.16 -9.50 5.65
C THR A 258 -29.56 -8.60 4.57
N PRO A 259 -29.20 -7.33 4.87
CA PRO A 259 -28.41 -6.50 3.95
C PRO A 259 -27.05 -7.14 3.70
N MET A 260 -26.59 -7.21 2.45
CA MET A 260 -25.33 -7.85 2.10
C MET A 260 -24.73 -7.27 0.83
N GLN A 261 -23.40 -7.07 0.81
CA GLN A 261 -22.70 -6.69 -0.41
C GLN A 261 -22.72 -7.83 -1.45
N LEU A 262 -22.72 -7.46 -2.73
CA LEU A 262 -22.74 -8.42 -3.84
C LEU A 262 -21.59 -9.46 -3.76
N SER A 263 -20.38 -9.00 -3.45
CA SER A 263 -19.18 -9.84 -3.33
C SER A 263 -19.34 -10.91 -2.24
N THR A 264 -19.82 -10.51 -1.06
CA THR A 264 -20.09 -11.41 0.07
C THR A 264 -21.17 -12.42 -0.27
N TRP A 265 -22.25 -11.97 -0.93
CA TRP A 265 -23.32 -12.86 -1.35
C TRP A 265 -22.86 -13.87 -2.40
N TRP A 266 -22.06 -13.47 -3.40
CA TRP A 266 -21.46 -14.39 -4.38
C TRP A 266 -20.53 -15.41 -3.73
N ALA A 267 -19.68 -14.99 -2.79
CA ALA A 267 -18.80 -15.89 -2.05
C ALA A 267 -19.62 -16.93 -1.26
N ARG A 268 -20.67 -16.48 -0.55
CA ARG A 268 -21.55 -17.35 0.24
C ARG A 268 -22.33 -18.34 -0.63
N SER A 269 -22.87 -17.88 -1.75
CA SER A 269 -23.67 -18.67 -2.69
C SER A 269 -22.82 -19.49 -3.66
N LYS A 270 -21.49 -19.40 -3.59
CA LYS A 270 -20.53 -20.04 -4.52
C LYS A 270 -20.81 -19.70 -5.99
N ARG A 271 -21.33 -18.50 -6.25
CA ARG A 271 -21.61 -18.01 -7.60
C ARG A 271 -20.34 -17.43 -8.19
N THR A 272 -20.10 -17.72 -9.47
CA THR A 272 -19.03 -17.09 -10.23
C THR A 272 -19.50 -15.74 -10.77
N SER A 273 -18.63 -14.74 -10.75
CA SER A 273 -18.89 -13.45 -11.40
C SER A 273 -19.26 -13.67 -12.86
N LEU A 274 -20.41 -13.14 -13.27
CA LEU A 274 -20.88 -13.16 -14.66
C LEU A 274 -20.42 -11.91 -15.43
N VAL A 275 -19.67 -11.01 -14.78
CA VAL A 275 -19.26 -9.73 -15.33
C VAL A 275 -18.04 -9.88 -16.23
N THR A 276 -18.15 -9.38 -17.45
CA THR A 276 -17.06 -9.27 -18.42
C THR A 276 -16.56 -7.83 -18.54
N PRO A 277 -15.30 -7.61 -18.99
CA PRO A 277 -14.77 -6.26 -19.24
C PRO A 277 -15.60 -5.42 -20.22
N ASP A 278 -16.36 -6.08 -21.10
CA ASP A 278 -17.10 -5.47 -22.21
C ASP A 278 -18.58 -5.21 -21.89
N ASP A 279 -19.02 -5.59 -20.68
CA ASP A 279 -20.41 -5.38 -20.27
C ASP A 279 -20.78 -3.89 -20.24
N SER A 280 -21.91 -3.56 -20.87
CA SER A 280 -22.50 -2.22 -20.88
C SER A 280 -23.15 -1.88 -19.53
N GLU A 281 -23.37 -0.59 -19.26
CA GLU A 281 -24.12 -0.15 -18.07
C GLU A 281 -25.51 -0.79 -18.00
N GLU A 282 -26.22 -0.84 -19.12
CA GLU A 282 -27.54 -1.48 -19.21
C GLU A 282 -27.49 -2.95 -18.85
N HIS A 283 -26.46 -3.67 -19.30
CA HIS A 283 -26.26 -5.08 -18.93
C HIS A 283 -25.99 -5.22 -17.42
N LEU A 284 -25.17 -4.35 -16.82
CA LEU A 284 -24.92 -4.38 -15.37
C LEU A 284 -26.19 -4.12 -14.57
N VAL A 285 -27.05 -3.18 -14.98
CA VAL A 285 -28.34 -2.93 -14.31
C VAL A 285 -29.27 -4.15 -14.39
N HIS A 286 -29.36 -4.78 -15.57
CA HIS A 286 -30.14 -6.02 -15.72
C HIS A 286 -29.59 -7.18 -14.87
N LEU A 287 -28.27 -7.31 -14.81
CA LEU A 287 -27.62 -8.32 -14.00
C LEU A 287 -27.82 -8.05 -12.50
N ALA A 288 -27.71 -6.79 -12.05
CA ALA A 288 -28.00 -6.39 -10.68
C ALA A 288 -29.42 -6.80 -10.27
N ALA A 289 -30.41 -6.51 -11.12
CA ALA A 289 -31.80 -6.89 -10.85
C ALA A 289 -32.00 -8.42 -10.80
N ARG A 290 -31.26 -9.19 -11.62
CA ARG A 290 -31.27 -10.66 -11.58
C ARG A 290 -30.65 -11.18 -10.28
N GLU A 291 -29.49 -10.67 -9.89
CA GLU A 291 -28.80 -11.07 -8.68
C GLU A 291 -29.61 -10.68 -7.44
N GLN A 292 -30.24 -9.50 -7.43
CA GLN A 292 -31.15 -9.07 -6.36
C GLN A 292 -32.34 -10.02 -6.19
N ARG A 293 -32.95 -10.50 -7.28
CA ARG A 293 -34.04 -11.49 -7.20
C ARG A 293 -33.56 -12.79 -6.58
N ALA A 294 -32.42 -13.31 -7.02
CA ALA A 294 -31.84 -14.54 -6.47
C ALA A 294 -31.47 -14.38 -4.98
N ALA A 295 -30.91 -13.23 -4.59
CA ALA A 295 -30.62 -12.93 -3.19
C ALA A 295 -31.90 -12.85 -2.34
N THR A 296 -32.96 -12.25 -2.88
CA THR A 296 -34.26 -12.11 -2.20
C THR A 296 -34.88 -13.47 -1.89
N GLU A 297 -34.76 -14.45 -2.79
CA GLU A 297 -35.22 -15.83 -2.56
C GLU A 297 -34.51 -16.51 -1.36
N GLU A 298 -33.31 -16.05 -1.00
CA GLU A 298 -32.55 -16.51 0.17
C GLU A 298 -32.69 -15.58 1.40
N GLY A 299 -33.64 -14.63 1.39
CA GLY A 299 -33.82 -13.67 2.47
C GLY A 299 -32.71 -12.62 2.56
N VAL A 300 -32.02 -12.32 1.46
CA VAL A 300 -30.95 -11.30 1.38
C VAL A 300 -31.41 -10.09 0.56
N LEU A 301 -31.02 -8.90 1.03
CA LEU A 301 -31.11 -7.65 0.28
C LEU A 301 -29.70 -7.26 -0.16
N LEU A 302 -29.45 -7.16 -1.47
CA LEU A 302 -28.14 -6.69 -1.93
C LEU A 302 -28.09 -5.17 -1.77
N VAL A 303 -27.06 -4.69 -1.07
CA VAL A 303 -26.76 -3.25 -0.98
C VAL A 303 -25.94 -2.86 -2.20
N ASP A 304 -26.34 -1.77 -2.84
CA ASP A 304 -25.82 -1.24 -4.11
C ASP A 304 -25.27 -2.30 -5.12
N PRO A 305 -26.13 -3.20 -5.63
CA PRO A 305 -25.66 -4.27 -6.51
C PRO A 305 -25.10 -3.76 -7.84
N VAL A 306 -25.50 -2.56 -8.29
CA VAL A 306 -24.99 -1.98 -9.54
C VAL A 306 -23.55 -1.52 -9.36
N GLU A 307 -23.22 -0.80 -8.28
CA GLU A 307 -21.83 -0.43 -8.00
C GLU A 307 -20.95 -1.65 -7.74
N GLY A 308 -21.47 -2.66 -7.04
CA GLY A 308 -20.77 -3.94 -6.89
C GLY A 308 -20.36 -4.58 -8.23
N LEU A 309 -21.26 -4.57 -9.22
CA LEU A 309 -20.97 -5.06 -10.57
C LEU A 309 -20.03 -4.14 -11.35
N ARG A 310 -20.11 -2.81 -11.18
CA ARG A 310 -19.18 -1.84 -11.77
C ARG A 310 -17.76 -2.06 -11.26
N ALA A 311 -17.60 -2.28 -9.96
CA ALA A 311 -16.32 -2.60 -9.34
C ALA A 311 -15.74 -3.92 -9.89
N GLU A 312 -16.56 -4.94 -10.08
CA GLU A 312 -16.16 -6.20 -10.73
C GLU A 312 -15.71 -6.03 -12.17
N ARG A 313 -16.44 -5.22 -12.97
CA ARG A 313 -16.02 -4.89 -14.33
C ARG A 313 -14.70 -4.13 -14.35
N ALA A 314 -14.52 -3.18 -13.44
CA ALA A 314 -13.26 -2.44 -13.29
C ALA A 314 -12.10 -3.39 -12.93
N ARG A 315 -12.29 -4.33 -12.00
CA ARG A 315 -11.32 -5.40 -11.69
C ARG A 315 -11.00 -6.26 -12.91
N ALA A 316 -12.00 -6.64 -13.70
CA ALA A 316 -11.81 -7.43 -14.92
C ALA A 316 -10.99 -6.67 -15.98
N ARG A 317 -11.26 -5.37 -16.18
CA ARG A 317 -10.48 -4.49 -17.07
C ARG A 317 -9.05 -4.30 -16.58
N ALA A 318 -8.85 -4.12 -15.28
CA ALA A 318 -7.51 -4.01 -14.70
C ALA A 318 -6.68 -5.29 -14.95
N ARG A 319 -7.29 -6.47 -14.81
CA ARG A 319 -6.63 -7.75 -15.15
C ARG A 319 -6.19 -7.82 -16.62
N LEU A 320 -6.99 -7.33 -17.56
CA LEU A 320 -6.60 -7.26 -18.98
C LEU A 320 -5.39 -6.35 -19.21
N VAL A 321 -5.38 -5.17 -18.57
CA VAL A 321 -4.25 -4.23 -18.66
C VAL A 321 -2.98 -4.85 -18.08
N THR A 322 -3.08 -5.54 -16.94
CA THR A 322 -1.96 -6.27 -16.35
C THR A 322 -1.47 -7.39 -17.26
N GLY A 323 -2.37 -8.19 -17.85
CA GLY A 323 -2.01 -9.25 -18.80
C GLY A 323 -1.33 -8.71 -20.07
N LEU A 324 -1.77 -7.55 -20.57
CA LEU A 324 -1.12 -6.88 -21.70
C LEU A 324 0.33 -6.50 -21.37
N ARG A 325 0.57 -5.95 -20.17
CA ARG A 325 1.91 -5.52 -19.73
C ARG A 325 2.83 -6.70 -19.40
N ALA A 326 2.32 -7.69 -18.69
CA ALA A 326 3.11 -8.79 -18.16
C ALA A 326 3.40 -9.88 -19.21
N GLU A 327 2.45 -10.14 -20.12
CA GLU A 327 2.56 -11.29 -21.04
C GLU A 327 2.75 -10.87 -22.49
N LEU A 328 1.86 -10.03 -23.01
CA LEU A 328 1.82 -9.71 -24.44
C LEU A 328 2.89 -8.68 -24.83
N GLY A 329 3.19 -7.73 -23.96
CA GLY A 329 4.24 -6.73 -24.14
C GLY A 329 5.60 -7.37 -24.41
N PRO A 330 6.13 -8.20 -23.49
CA PRO A 330 7.39 -8.91 -23.69
C PRO A 330 7.40 -9.79 -24.93
N LYS A 331 6.34 -10.59 -25.16
CA LYS A 331 6.21 -11.45 -26.35
C LYS A 331 6.28 -10.64 -27.66
N ARG A 332 5.66 -9.46 -27.71
CA ARG A 332 5.73 -8.56 -28.87
C ARG A 332 7.14 -8.02 -29.09
N VAL A 333 7.84 -7.64 -28.01
CA VAL A 333 9.23 -7.15 -28.09
C VAL A 333 10.15 -8.25 -28.61
N ASP A 334 10.03 -9.46 -28.06
CA ASP A 334 10.81 -10.63 -28.50
C ASP A 334 10.55 -10.99 -29.95
N ALA A 335 9.28 -11.02 -30.37
CA ALA A 335 8.91 -11.25 -31.76
C ALA A 335 9.52 -10.20 -32.69
N LYS A 336 9.52 -8.92 -32.29
CA LYS A 336 10.15 -7.83 -33.05
C LYS A 336 11.67 -7.97 -33.10
N LYS A 337 12.31 -8.40 -32.00
CA LYS A 337 13.76 -8.69 -31.96
C LYS A 337 14.12 -9.80 -32.94
N ARG A 338 13.38 -10.92 -32.91
CA ARG A 338 13.58 -12.06 -33.83
C ARG A 338 13.38 -11.67 -35.30
N ALA A 339 12.34 -10.88 -35.60
CA ALA A 339 12.10 -10.42 -36.97
C ALA A 339 13.26 -9.55 -37.48
N LYS A 340 13.76 -8.61 -36.66
CA LYS A 340 14.92 -7.78 -37.01
C LYS A 340 16.19 -8.61 -37.23
N LEU A 341 16.45 -9.61 -36.38
CA LEU A 341 17.60 -10.50 -36.54
C LEU A 341 17.51 -11.29 -37.85
N ALA A 342 16.33 -11.81 -38.18
CA ALA A 342 16.10 -12.49 -39.46
C ALA A 342 16.32 -11.56 -40.67
N GLU A 343 15.83 -10.32 -40.61
CA GLU A 343 16.06 -9.31 -41.66
C GLU A 343 17.55 -9.01 -41.86
N ARG A 344 18.32 -8.85 -40.76
CA ARG A 344 19.78 -8.64 -40.82
C ARG A 344 20.49 -9.84 -41.46
N ALA A 345 20.14 -11.06 -41.05
CA ALA A 345 20.73 -12.28 -41.60
C ALA A 345 20.50 -12.41 -43.11
N VAL A 346 19.29 -12.12 -43.58
CA VAL A 346 18.96 -12.10 -45.02
C VAL A 346 19.80 -11.06 -45.77
N ARG A 347 19.89 -9.83 -45.24
CA ARG A 347 20.67 -8.77 -45.87
C ARG A 347 22.16 -9.08 -45.94
N ALA A 348 22.72 -9.63 -44.87
CA ALA A 348 24.12 -10.01 -44.83
C ALA A 348 24.43 -11.15 -45.81
N ARG A 349 23.52 -12.12 -45.99
CA ARG A 349 23.63 -13.14 -47.04
C ARG A 349 23.49 -12.57 -48.43
N LEU A 350 22.57 -11.62 -48.62
CA LEU A 350 22.42 -10.92 -49.89
C LEU A 350 23.69 -10.15 -50.25
N ASP A 351 24.31 -9.47 -49.29
CA ASP A 351 25.58 -8.74 -49.52
C ASP A 351 26.70 -9.68 -49.93
N GLN A 352 26.82 -10.85 -49.29
CA GLN A 352 27.79 -11.87 -49.69
C GLN A 352 27.60 -12.30 -51.13
N ILE A 353 26.35 -12.58 -51.54
CA ILE A 353 26.03 -12.98 -52.92
C ILE A 353 26.35 -11.85 -53.90
N LEU A 354 25.99 -10.61 -53.57
CA LEU A 354 26.23 -9.45 -54.43
C LEU A 354 27.73 -9.15 -54.61
N LEU A 355 28.54 -9.38 -53.58
CA LEU A 355 30.00 -9.19 -53.63
C LEU A 355 30.74 -10.22 -54.47
N TRP A 356 30.13 -11.36 -54.81
CA TRP A 356 30.75 -12.33 -55.72
C TRP A 356 30.89 -11.80 -57.14
N GLU A 357 30.10 -10.79 -57.51
CA GLU A 357 30.00 -10.26 -58.88
C GLU A 357 29.75 -11.35 -59.96
N ASP A 358 29.19 -12.49 -59.55
CA ASP A 358 28.95 -13.63 -60.43
C ASP A 358 27.79 -13.31 -61.41
N PRO A 359 28.01 -13.37 -62.74
CA PRO A 359 26.97 -13.18 -63.74
C PRO A 359 25.76 -14.13 -63.57
N ALA A 360 25.95 -15.31 -62.97
CA ALA A 360 24.87 -16.26 -62.66
C ALA A 360 23.85 -15.69 -61.64
N HIS A 361 24.24 -14.67 -60.88
CA HIS A 361 23.41 -14.00 -59.88
C HIS A 361 23.03 -12.56 -60.26
N ALA A 362 23.21 -12.16 -61.52
CA ALA A 362 22.87 -10.81 -62.00
C ALA A 362 21.36 -10.50 -62.09
N ASN A 363 20.50 -11.49 -61.83
CA ASN A 363 19.04 -11.29 -61.82
C ASN A 363 18.53 -10.81 -60.45
N PHE A 364 18.51 -9.50 -60.26
CA PHE A 364 18.04 -8.88 -59.02
C PHE A 364 16.56 -9.12 -58.68
N ALA A 365 15.74 -9.55 -59.65
CA ALA A 365 14.35 -9.92 -59.35
C ALA A 365 14.30 -11.25 -58.60
N GLN A 366 15.02 -12.26 -59.07
CA GLN A 366 15.11 -13.58 -58.41
C GLN A 366 15.79 -13.52 -57.04
N LEU A 367 16.83 -12.69 -56.91
CA LEU A 367 17.45 -12.42 -55.61
C LEU A 367 16.50 -11.68 -54.67
N GLY A 368 15.69 -10.75 -55.20
CA GLY A 368 14.63 -10.07 -54.45
C GLY A 368 13.61 -11.05 -53.91
N ASP A 369 13.05 -11.89 -54.78
CA ASP A 369 12.07 -12.91 -54.38
C ASP A 369 12.62 -13.86 -53.31
N SER A 370 13.89 -14.28 -53.44
CA SER A 370 14.54 -15.18 -52.48
C SER A 370 14.86 -14.50 -51.14
N ALA A 371 15.16 -13.20 -51.15
CA ALA A 371 15.41 -12.40 -49.95
C ALA A 371 14.14 -11.79 -49.35
N GLY A 372 12.97 -11.97 -49.97
CA GLY A 372 11.74 -11.28 -49.58
C GLY A 372 11.85 -9.75 -49.73
N MET A 373 12.65 -9.28 -50.69
CA MET A 373 12.92 -7.87 -50.97
C MET A 373 12.45 -7.49 -52.38
N SER A 374 12.12 -6.22 -52.60
CA SER A 374 11.83 -5.77 -53.96
C SER A 374 13.11 -5.76 -54.81
N ARG A 375 12.97 -5.99 -56.13
CA ARG A 375 14.08 -5.84 -57.10
C ARG A 375 14.83 -4.52 -56.94
N GLN A 376 14.09 -3.42 -56.72
CA GLN A 376 14.66 -2.09 -56.54
C GLN A 376 15.51 -1.99 -55.26
N ALA A 377 15.08 -2.63 -54.17
CA ALA A 377 15.84 -2.66 -52.92
C ALA A 377 17.15 -3.43 -53.07
N VAL A 378 17.14 -4.57 -53.79
CA VAL A 378 18.35 -5.33 -54.11
C VAL A 378 19.30 -4.52 -55.01
N GLN A 379 18.77 -3.87 -56.06
CA GLN A 379 19.56 -2.99 -56.95
C GLN A 379 20.21 -1.83 -56.20
N ALA A 380 19.45 -1.14 -55.34
CA ALA A 380 19.96 -0.04 -54.54
C ALA A 380 21.07 -0.53 -53.60
N ARG A 381 20.92 -1.72 -53.01
CA ARG A 381 21.94 -2.31 -52.13
C ARG A 381 23.22 -2.67 -52.89
N ALA A 382 23.11 -3.32 -54.06
CA ALA A 382 24.24 -3.60 -54.93
C ALA A 382 25.00 -2.33 -55.33
N ALA A 383 24.28 -1.25 -55.65
CA ALA A 383 24.89 0.04 -55.98
C ALA A 383 25.68 0.66 -54.82
N ARG A 384 25.17 0.55 -53.58
CA ARG A 384 25.89 1.06 -52.40
C ARG A 384 27.14 0.25 -52.06
N LEU A 385 27.07 -1.08 -52.13
CA LEU A 385 28.25 -1.94 -51.96
C LEU A 385 29.33 -1.61 -52.98
N LYS A 386 28.95 -1.42 -54.26
CA LYS A 386 29.88 -0.98 -55.32
C LYS A 386 30.45 0.42 -55.06
N GLY A 387 29.70 1.27 -54.36
CA GLY A 387 30.13 2.58 -53.88
C GLY A 387 31.04 2.55 -52.64
N GLY A 388 31.43 1.37 -52.16
CA GLY A 388 32.33 1.20 -51.01
C GLY A 388 31.62 1.14 -49.66
N GLU A 389 30.29 1.02 -49.61
CA GLU A 389 29.57 0.74 -48.36
C GLU A 389 30.01 -0.61 -47.80
N THR A 390 30.33 -0.67 -46.51
CA THR A 390 30.74 -1.91 -45.86
C THR A 390 29.57 -2.89 -45.82
N PRO A 391 29.76 -4.17 -46.23
CA PRO A 391 28.69 -5.16 -46.19
C PRO A 391 28.23 -5.40 -44.76
N GLU A 392 26.96 -5.75 -44.62
CA GLU A 392 26.40 -6.18 -43.33
C GLU A 392 27.08 -7.49 -42.94
N LEU A 393 27.80 -7.48 -41.81
CA LEU A 393 28.64 -8.58 -41.39
C LEU A 393 27.79 -9.69 -40.77
N ILE A 394 27.95 -10.93 -41.25
CA ILE A 394 27.47 -12.10 -40.53
C ILE A 394 28.49 -12.41 -39.45
N ILE A 395 28.14 -12.06 -38.22
CA ILE A 395 28.93 -12.41 -37.07
C ILE A 395 28.89 -13.93 -36.93
N THR A 396 30.07 -14.54 -37.00
CA THR A 396 30.23 -15.99 -36.93
C THR A 396 30.96 -16.31 -35.63
N CYS A 397 30.44 -17.25 -34.86
CA CYS A 397 31.05 -17.67 -33.61
C CYS A 397 32.49 -18.12 -33.87
N PRO A 398 33.50 -17.52 -33.20
CA PRO A 398 34.89 -17.88 -33.41
C PRO A 398 35.22 -19.31 -32.93
N ARG A 399 34.34 -19.93 -32.15
CA ARG A 399 34.54 -21.25 -31.56
C ARG A 399 33.94 -22.39 -32.39
N CYS A 400 32.68 -22.26 -32.80
CA CYS A 400 31.97 -23.33 -33.53
C CYS A 400 31.58 -22.96 -34.96
N HIS A 401 31.92 -21.75 -35.40
CA HIS A 401 31.54 -21.20 -36.71
C HIS A 401 30.03 -21.13 -36.97
N SER A 402 29.21 -21.25 -35.93
CA SER A 402 27.77 -20.98 -36.02
C SER A 402 27.52 -19.50 -36.31
N GLN A 403 26.51 -19.24 -37.11
CA GLN A 403 26.00 -17.90 -37.38
C GLN A 403 24.81 -17.54 -36.49
N ASP A 404 24.34 -18.49 -35.67
CA ASP A 404 23.27 -18.25 -34.72
C ASP A 404 23.86 -17.57 -33.48
N THR A 405 23.86 -16.24 -33.53
CA THR A 405 24.49 -15.38 -32.54
C THR A 405 23.52 -14.28 -32.12
N GLU A 406 23.56 -13.93 -30.83
CA GLU A 406 22.76 -12.87 -30.22
C GLU A 406 23.67 -11.73 -29.79
N GLU A 407 23.47 -10.55 -30.35
CA GLU A 407 24.02 -9.29 -29.81
C GLU A 407 23.24 -8.87 -28.56
N TYR A 408 23.95 -8.49 -27.50
CA TYR A 408 23.40 -7.96 -26.25
C TYR A 408 24.36 -6.95 -25.62
N ALA A 409 23.83 -6.14 -24.70
CA ALA A 409 24.62 -5.19 -23.93
C ALA A 409 24.91 -5.80 -22.56
N GLU A 410 26.17 -6.11 -22.26
CA GLU A 410 26.60 -6.65 -20.97
C GLU A 410 27.04 -5.51 -20.06
N PRO A 411 26.45 -5.34 -18.85
CA PRO A 411 26.84 -4.26 -17.94
C PRO A 411 28.30 -4.42 -17.49
N ILE A 412 29.06 -3.32 -17.54
CA ILE A 412 30.45 -3.31 -17.07
C ILE A 412 30.44 -3.07 -15.56
N ARG A 413 31.00 -4.02 -14.80
CA ARG A 413 30.96 -3.95 -13.33
C ARG A 413 31.72 -2.73 -12.81
N GLY A 414 31.03 -1.90 -12.03
CA GLY A 414 31.61 -0.71 -11.41
C GLY A 414 31.52 0.56 -12.26
N THR A 415 30.82 0.50 -13.40
CA THR A 415 30.46 1.67 -14.22
C THR A 415 28.95 1.67 -14.51
N ASP A 416 28.45 2.77 -15.06
CA ASP A 416 27.11 2.91 -15.65
C ASP A 416 27.07 2.57 -17.15
N ASP A 417 28.17 2.04 -17.69
CA ASP A 417 28.36 1.67 -19.09
C ASP A 417 28.05 0.19 -19.37
N TYR A 418 27.80 -0.11 -20.64
CA TYR A 418 27.59 -1.46 -21.15
C TYR A 418 28.57 -1.78 -22.28
N ALA A 419 29.09 -3.00 -22.31
CA ALA A 419 29.85 -3.52 -23.44
C ALA A 419 28.91 -4.15 -24.46
N GLU A 420 29.09 -3.81 -25.74
CA GLU A 420 28.45 -4.56 -26.81
C GLU A 420 29.08 -5.95 -26.90
N ALA A 421 28.28 -6.98 -26.65
CA ALA A 421 28.69 -8.37 -26.60
C ALA A 421 27.84 -9.21 -27.55
N ILE A 422 28.39 -10.35 -27.94
CA ILE A 422 27.75 -11.35 -28.78
C ILE A 422 27.82 -12.69 -28.06
N ARG A 423 26.72 -13.43 -28.04
CA ARG A 423 26.63 -14.80 -27.53
C ARG A 423 26.27 -15.73 -28.68
N CYS A 424 27.03 -16.81 -28.87
CA CYS A 424 26.62 -17.89 -29.76
C CYS A 424 25.45 -18.66 -29.13
N LEU A 425 24.34 -18.82 -29.84
CA LEU A 425 23.18 -19.54 -29.34
C LEU A 425 23.37 -21.06 -29.38
N ASP A 426 24.25 -21.56 -30.26
CA ASP A 426 24.63 -22.98 -30.33
C ASP A 426 25.59 -23.40 -29.21
N CYS A 427 26.80 -22.81 -29.17
CA CYS A 427 27.84 -23.23 -28.23
C CYS A 427 27.94 -22.38 -26.95
N ARG A 428 27.08 -21.36 -26.82
CA ARG A 428 27.02 -20.44 -25.66
C ARG A 428 28.30 -19.65 -25.38
N ALA A 429 29.25 -19.61 -26.32
CA ALA A 429 30.43 -18.76 -26.22
C ALA A 429 30.05 -17.28 -26.33
N GLU A 430 30.73 -16.41 -25.57
CA GLU A 430 30.48 -14.96 -25.55
C GLU A 430 31.76 -14.19 -25.93
N TRP A 431 31.64 -13.12 -26.72
CA TRP A 431 32.75 -12.25 -27.13
C TRP A 431 32.28 -10.81 -27.38
N ALA A 432 33.19 -9.84 -27.39
CA ALA A 432 32.85 -8.43 -27.64
C ALA A 432 32.54 -8.16 -29.13
N HIS A 433 31.63 -7.23 -29.42
CA HIS A 433 31.20 -6.87 -30.79
C HIS A 433 32.13 -5.90 -31.52
N ASP A 434 33.04 -5.23 -30.81
CA ASP A 434 33.92 -4.23 -31.41
C ASP A 434 35.11 -4.90 -32.18
N PRO A 435 35.25 -4.68 -33.51
CA PRO A 435 36.36 -5.23 -34.30
C PRO A 435 37.73 -4.60 -33.95
N GLY A 436 37.77 -3.46 -33.24
CA GLY A 436 38.99 -2.96 -32.58
C GLY A 436 39.27 -3.67 -31.25
N ALA A 437 38.29 -4.41 -30.73
CA ALA A 437 38.27 -5.14 -29.48
C ALA A 437 38.32 -6.67 -29.65
N ASP A 438 38.84 -7.16 -30.79
CA ASP A 438 39.39 -8.53 -30.93
C ASP A 438 40.34 -8.91 -29.77
N LEU A 439 40.73 -7.90 -28.98
CA LEU A 439 41.69 -7.89 -27.90
C LEU A 439 41.14 -7.34 -26.56
N ALA A 440 39.82 -7.31 -26.30
CA ALA A 440 39.27 -6.85 -25.02
C ALA A 440 38.62 -7.97 -24.18
N CYS A 441 38.82 -7.93 -22.86
CA CYS A 441 38.19 -8.84 -21.90
C CYS A 441 36.77 -8.35 -21.56
N SER A 442 35.76 -9.18 -21.81
CA SER A 442 34.34 -8.87 -21.53
C SER A 442 34.06 -8.59 -20.04
N ARG A 443 34.91 -9.07 -19.12
CA ARG A 443 34.79 -8.78 -17.66
C ARG A 443 35.30 -7.41 -17.24
N CYS A 444 36.25 -6.80 -17.95
CA CYS A 444 36.88 -5.54 -17.52
C CYS A 444 36.85 -4.42 -18.57
N GLY A 445 36.16 -4.60 -19.69
CA GLY A 445 36.01 -3.55 -20.72
C GLY A 445 37.29 -3.23 -21.50
N GLY A 446 38.40 -3.93 -21.26
CA GLY A 446 39.61 -3.85 -22.07
C GLY A 446 40.40 -2.55 -21.95
N SER A 447 41.20 -2.40 -20.90
CA SER A 447 42.38 -1.52 -20.96
C SER A 447 43.50 -2.22 -21.75
N GLY A 448 43.32 -2.37 -23.07
CA GLY A 448 44.37 -2.77 -24.02
C GLY A 448 45.02 -4.16 -23.87
N ARG A 449 44.34 -5.16 -23.27
CA ARG A 449 44.84 -6.56 -23.21
C ARG A 449 43.73 -7.62 -23.42
N ILE A 450 44.10 -8.65 -24.18
CA ILE A 450 43.25 -9.65 -24.89
C ILE A 450 42.44 -10.55 -23.96
N GLY A 451 41.11 -10.61 -24.18
CA GLY A 451 40.17 -11.56 -23.60
C GLY A 451 40.30 -12.98 -24.17
N ALA A 452 39.67 -13.96 -23.51
CA ALA A 452 39.92 -15.41 -23.61
C ALA A 452 39.55 -16.12 -24.95
N GLY A 453 40.02 -15.65 -26.10
CA GLY A 453 40.05 -16.41 -27.36
C GLY A 453 41.44 -16.98 -27.65
N PRO A 454 41.59 -17.98 -28.56
CA PRO A 454 42.90 -18.50 -28.96
C PRO A 454 43.73 -17.36 -29.57
N SER A 455 44.67 -16.87 -28.77
CA SER A 455 45.30 -15.59 -28.93
C SER A 455 46.42 -15.68 -29.97
N ALA A 456 46.09 -15.52 -31.25
CA ALA A 456 47.07 -15.24 -32.28
C ALA A 456 46.76 -13.89 -32.94
N VAL A 457 47.75 -12.99 -32.99
CA VAL A 457 47.67 -11.74 -33.74
C VAL A 457 48.58 -11.82 -34.97
N ARG A 458 48.18 -11.20 -36.07
CA ARG A 458 48.96 -11.23 -37.31
C ARG A 458 49.99 -10.09 -37.31
N VAL A 459 51.27 -10.44 -37.23
CA VAL A 459 52.40 -9.49 -37.25
C VAL A 459 53.28 -9.84 -38.43
N ASP A 460 53.50 -8.87 -39.33
CA ASP A 460 54.28 -9.05 -40.57
C ASP A 460 53.79 -10.23 -41.43
N GLY A 461 52.47 -10.41 -41.48
CA GLY A 461 51.82 -11.45 -42.28
C GLY A 461 51.75 -12.83 -41.63
N GLN A 462 52.40 -13.05 -40.47
CA GLN A 462 52.39 -14.33 -39.75
C GLN A 462 51.59 -14.27 -38.44
N TRP A 463 50.92 -15.37 -38.09
CA TRP A 463 50.17 -15.50 -36.84
C TRP A 463 51.13 -15.78 -35.66
N LYS A 464 51.11 -14.94 -34.63
CA LYS A 464 51.93 -15.07 -33.42
C LYS A 464 51.06 -15.12 -32.17
N THR A 465 51.38 -16.04 -31.26
CA THR A 465 50.63 -16.25 -30.02
C THR A 465 50.86 -15.12 -29.00
N THR A 466 49.80 -14.61 -28.37
CA THR A 466 49.88 -13.53 -27.36
C THR A 466 49.43 -13.96 -25.96
N PRO A 467 49.95 -13.34 -24.87
CA PRO A 467 49.60 -13.71 -23.49
C PRO A 467 48.14 -13.38 -23.12
N SER A 468 47.51 -14.23 -22.31
CA SER A 468 46.12 -14.08 -21.82
C SER A 468 45.96 -13.02 -20.72
N CYS A 469 44.79 -12.38 -20.63
CA CYS A 469 44.45 -11.41 -19.58
C CYS A 469 44.45 -12.02 -18.15
N PRO A 470 44.96 -11.31 -17.11
CA PRO A 470 44.99 -11.82 -15.72
C PRO A 470 43.61 -12.15 -15.13
N CYS A 471 42.54 -11.49 -15.59
CA CYS A 471 41.15 -11.71 -15.13
C CYS A 471 40.59 -13.11 -15.44
N VAL A 472 41.37 -13.95 -16.15
CA VAL A 472 41.03 -15.31 -16.62
C VAL A 472 41.69 -16.40 -15.75
N ARG A 473 42.55 -16.03 -14.78
CA ARG A 473 43.27 -17.00 -13.94
C ARG A 473 42.61 -17.34 -12.59
N ASP A 474 41.41 -16.81 -12.32
CA ASP A 474 40.59 -17.14 -11.14
C ASP A 474 39.22 -17.71 -11.53
#